data_AF-A0A7Y6QQ71-F1
#
_entry.id   AF-A0A7Y6QQ71-F1
#
_cell.length_a   1.000
_cell.length_b   1.000
_cell.length_c   1.000
_cell.angle_alpha   90.00
_cell.angle_beta   90.00
_cell.angle_gamma   90.00
#
_symmetry.space_group_name_H-M   'P 1'
#
loop_
_entity.id
_entity.type
_entity.pdbx_description
1 polymer ?
#
loop_
_entity_poly.entity_id
_entity_poly.type
_entity_poly.pdbx_seq_one_letter_code
_entity_poly.pdbx_strand_id
1 'polypeptide(L)' 'MKAAESQPWRPFHQGYVSEFESFMNGYLRQHPAAVAEQRRGWYIWWDQRQDFDALERAQHDAVPTRPYYYR' A
#
# COMPACT_ATOMS: atom_id res chain seq x y z
N MET A 1 -43.28 -12.72 -33.19
CA MET A 1 -42.78 -11.99 -32.02
C MET A 1 -41.47 -12.66 -31.61
N LYS A 2 -40.33 -11.97 -31.65
CA LYS A 2 -39.06 -12.52 -31.14
C LYS A 2 -38.91 -12.04 -29.69
N ALA A 3 -38.76 -12.98 -28.75
CA ALA A 3 -38.48 -12.65 -27.37
C ALA A 3 -37.12 -11.95 -27.29
N ALA A 4 -37.04 -10.84 -26.55
CA ALA A 4 -35.78 -10.18 -26.26
C ALA A 4 -34.99 -11.05 -25.28
N GLU A 5 -33.79 -11.47 -25.67
CA GLU A 5 -32.88 -12.18 -24.78
C GLU A 5 -32.45 -11.22 -23.66
N SER A 6 -32.87 -11.52 -22.43
CA SER A 6 -32.46 -10.76 -21.25
C SER A 6 -31.01 -11.08 -20.92
N GLN A 7 -30.11 -10.13 -21.18
CA GLN A 7 -28.73 -10.17 -20.70
C GLN A 7 -28.73 -10.38 -19.17
N PRO A 8 -28.08 -11.43 -18.65
CA PRO A 8 -28.07 -11.70 -17.22
C PRO A 8 -27.28 -10.60 -16.49
N TRP A 9 -27.87 -10.05 -15.42
CA TRP A 9 -27.22 -9.06 -14.57
C TRP A 9 -25.93 -9.63 -13.98
N ARG A 10 -24.80 -8.98 -14.28
CA ARG A 10 -23.50 -9.31 -13.70
C ARG A 10 -23.20 -8.30 -12.58
N PRO A 11 -23.08 -8.73 -11.30
CA PRO A 11 -22.75 -7.82 -10.18
C PRO A 11 -21.38 -7.16 -10.32
N PHE A 12 -20.50 -7.77 -11.11
CA PHE A 12 -19.18 -7.23 -11.45
C PHE A 12 -19.23 -6.68 -12.87
N HIS A 13 -19.43 -5.37 -12.98
CA HIS A 13 -18.92 -4.63 -14.12
C HIS A 13 -17.42 -4.95 -14.25
N GLN A 14 -16.88 -5.04 -15.46
CA GLN A 14 -15.44 -4.87 -15.64
C GLN A 14 -15.17 -3.41 -15.23
N GLY A 15 -14.71 -3.24 -13.98
CA GLY A 15 -14.68 -1.94 -13.31
C GLY A 15 -13.86 -0.93 -14.10
N TYR A 16 -14.18 0.35 -13.93
CA TYR A 16 -13.36 1.42 -14.50
C TYR A 16 -11.90 1.25 -14.07
N VAL A 17 -11.02 0.96 -15.03
CA VAL A 17 -9.58 0.94 -14.84
C VAL A 17 -9.06 2.31 -15.21
N SER A 18 -8.32 2.94 -14.30
CA SER A 18 -7.73 4.25 -14.58
C SER A 18 -6.60 4.14 -15.61
N GLU A 19 -6.30 5.25 -16.30
CA GLU A 19 -5.12 5.34 -17.17
C GLU A 19 -3.82 5.04 -16.40
N PHE A 20 -3.72 5.57 -15.17
CA PHE A 20 -2.61 5.32 -14.26
C PHE A 20 -2.44 3.84 -13.93
N GLU A 21 -3.53 3.14 -13.59
CA GLU A 21 -3.51 1.72 -13.30
C GLU A 21 -3.11 0.89 -14.53
N SER A 22 -3.63 1.24 -15.71
CA SER A 22 -3.24 0.62 -16.98
C SER A 22 -1.73 0.79 -17.26
N PHE A 23 -1.22 2.01 -17.06
CA PHE A 23 0.20 2.32 -17.19
C PHE A 23 1.06 1.52 -16.20
N MET A 24 0.73 1.53 -14.90
CA MET A 24 1.50 0.83 -13.87
C MET A 24 1.51 -0.68 -14.10
N ASN A 25 0.38 -1.28 -14.49
CA ASN A 25 0.30 -2.69 -14.85
C ASN A 25 1.11 -3.05 -16.11
N GLY A 26 1.29 -2.11 -17.03
CA GLY A 26 2.19 -2.24 -18.18
C GLY A 26 3.67 -2.13 -17.78
N TYR A 27 4.01 -1.16 -16.93
CA TYR A 27 5.37 -0.92 -16.44
C TYR A 27 5.88 -2.09 -15.59
N LEU A 28 5.14 -2.53 -14.58
CA LEU A 28 5.56 -3.61 -13.67
C LEU A 28 5.76 -4.95 -14.39
N ARG A 29 5.04 -5.18 -15.50
CA ARG A 29 5.19 -6.36 -16.37
C ARG A 29 6.49 -6.33 -17.18
N GLN A 30 6.95 -5.14 -17.58
CA GLN A 30 8.20 -4.94 -18.32
C GLN A 30 9.41 -4.85 -17.39
N HIS A 31 9.21 -4.44 -16.13
CA HIS A 31 10.27 -4.22 -15.15
C HIS A 31 10.12 -5.13 -13.91
N PRO A 32 10.31 -6.47 -14.03
CA PRO A 32 10.19 -7.38 -12.89
C PRO A 32 11.21 -7.09 -11.78
N ALA A 33 12.36 -6.47 -12.11
CA ALA A 33 13.32 -5.98 -11.13
C ALA A 33 12.73 -4.92 -10.18
N ALA A 34 11.84 -4.05 -10.67
CA ALA A 34 11.17 -3.05 -9.84
C ALA A 34 10.23 -3.69 -8.80
N VAL A 35 9.61 -4.83 -9.13
CA VAL A 35 8.81 -5.62 -8.17
C VAL A 35 9.71 -6.24 -7.09
N ALA A 36 10.91 -6.68 -7.44
CA ALA A 36 11.89 -7.18 -6.48
C ALA A 36 12.41 -6.07 -5.55
N GLU A 37 12.70 -4.88 -6.07
CA GLU A 37 13.06 -3.71 -5.25
C GLU A 37 11.91 -3.25 -4.36
N GLN A 38 10.67 -3.20 -4.87
CA GLN A 38 9.50 -2.84 -4.08
C GLN A 38 9.33 -3.78 -2.87
N ARG A 39 9.52 -5.09 -3.08
CA ARG A 39 9.52 -6.07 -1.98
C ARG A 39 10.68 -5.83 -1.00
N ARG A 40 11.91 -5.58 -1.48
CA ARG A 40 13.05 -5.24 -0.60
C ARG A 40 12.78 -4.00 0.25
N GLY A 41 12.29 -2.93 -0.37
CA GLY A 41 11.91 -1.69 0.32
C GLY A 41 10.82 -1.91 1.35
N TRP A 42 9.86 -2.80 1.08
CA TRP A 42 8.82 -3.16 2.04
C TRP A 42 9.42 -3.78 3.32
N TYR A 43 10.29 -4.79 3.19
CA TYR A 43 10.92 -5.44 4.35
C TYR A 43 11.83 -4.50 5.17
N ILE A 44 12.53 -3.55 4.54
CA ILE A 44 13.43 -2.63 5.24
C ILE A 44 12.70 -1.77 6.28
N TRP A 45 11.49 -1.29 5.96
CA TRP A 45 10.78 -0.30 6.80
C TRP A 45 9.58 -0.86 7.56
N TRP A 46 8.92 -1.90 7.06
CA TRP A 46 7.66 -2.39 7.65
C TRP A 46 7.81 -3.72 8.39
N ASP A 47 8.86 -4.48 8.11
CA ASP A 47 9.24 -5.70 8.86
C ASP A 47 10.50 -5.45 9.71
N GLN A 48 10.77 -4.18 10.03
CA GLN A 48 11.89 -3.82 10.89
C GLN A 48 11.62 -4.32 12.31
N ARG A 49 12.36 -5.36 12.72
CA ARG A 49 12.34 -5.87 14.10
C ARG A 49 12.72 -4.77 15.07
N GLN A 50 11.77 -4.34 15.89
CA GLN A 50 11.98 -3.33 16.92
C GLN A 50 12.61 -3.98 18.17
N ASP A 51 13.67 -3.37 18.69
CA ASP A 51 14.26 -3.75 19.98
C ASP A 51 13.42 -3.10 21.10
N PHE A 52 12.65 -3.92 21.80
CA PHE A 52 11.76 -3.46 22.87
C PHE A 52 12.52 -3.04 24.13
N ASP A 53 13.67 -3.66 24.43
CA ASP A 53 14.50 -3.32 25.60
C ASP A 53 15.22 -1.97 25.36
N ALA A 54 15.61 -1.68 24.12
CA ALA A 54 16.08 -0.35 23.72
C ALA A 54 14.96 0.69 23.72
N LEU A 55 13.76 0.33 23.29
CA LEU A 55 12.59 1.21 23.30
C LEU A 55 12.16 1.57 24.73
N GLU A 56 12.14 0.61 25.66
CA GLU A 56 11.79 0.85 27.07
C GLU A 56 12.79 1.79 27.75
N ARG A 57 14.10 1.55 27.56
CA ARG A 57 15.14 2.47 28.06
C ARG A 57 14.99 3.88 27.48
N ALA A 58 14.74 4.00 26.18
CA ALA A 58 14.50 5.29 25.54
C ALA A 58 13.24 6.00 26.06
N GLN A 59 12.21 5.27 26.49
CA GLN A 59 11.03 5.84 27.16
C GLN A 59 11.31 6.25 28.60
N HIS A 60 12.09 5.46 29.35
CA HIS A 60 12.49 5.78 30.73
C HIS A 60 13.34 7.07 30.78
N ASP A 61 14.23 7.26 29.81
CA ASP A 61 15.10 8.43 29.73
C ASP A 61 14.43 9.64 29.03
N ALA A 62 13.17 9.51 28.61
CA ALA A 62 12.44 10.56 27.90
C ALA A 62 11.92 11.67 28.83
N VAL A 63 12.30 12.92 28.55
CA VAL A 63 11.75 14.10 29.25
C VAL A 63 10.38 14.47 28.67
N PRO A 64 9.32 14.65 29.50
CA PRO A 64 8.00 15.05 29.03
C PRO A 64 8.02 16.36 28.23
N THR A 65 7.73 16.27 26.94
CA THR A 65 7.66 17.43 26.04
C THR A 65 6.23 17.98 26.00
N ARG A 66 6.08 19.31 26.05
CA ARG A 66 4.78 19.97 25.97
C ARG A 66 4.20 19.78 24.56
N PRO A 67 2.92 19.41 24.39
CA PRO A 67 2.35 19.03 23.09
C PRO A 67 2.29 20.18 22.08
N TYR A 68 2.42 21.43 22.54
CA TYR A 68 2.50 22.62 21.70
C TYR A 68 3.69 23.48 22.12
N TYR A 69 4.58 23.73 21.16
CA TYR A 69 5.66 24.70 21.27
C TYR A 69 5.27 25.92 20.42
N TYR A 70 4.96 27.04 21.07
CA TYR A 70 4.79 28.32 20.37
C TYR A 70 6.18 28.88 20.05
N ARG A 71 6.38 29.29 18.79
CA ARG A 71 7.61 29.88 18.25
C ARG A 71 7.33 31.30 17.76
#